data_AF-A0A961NL73-F1
#
_entry.id   AF-A0A961NL73-F1
#
_cell.length_a   1.000
_cell.length_b   1.000
_cell.length_c   1.000
_cell.angle_alpha   90.00
_cell.angle_beta   90.00
_cell.angle_gamma   90.00
#
_symmetry.space_group_name_H-M   'P 1'
#
loop_
_entity.id
_entity.type
_entity.pdbx_description
1 polymer ?
#
loop_
_entity_poly.entity_id
_entity_poly.type
_entity_poly.pdbx_seq_one_letter_code
_entity_poly.pdbx_strand_id
1 'polypeptide(L)'
;MQTTGVTLAEAESARIRLDLQTAIQVGAANDFALKSIRHEQATIRKLITERWRRYLPSVGVSVIRNRSINDSAPDSTAHEIRLTVEQVIYDGGQRGLDLDLARLDALLSRHDFYITYNELRLNVIEAYLAVLAARGKIILNRKSLERARLQLKHTLLEEKVGFTTRAQVYLVAARVREIELAMQTAHNDYTQAVHDLKQVLNLDFEVQLEVVGNLYADYYLLPPRADLNELVDRARSERPEARRSLALIHRLRKEKEMVESEWIPRISVSGYTNRTGDSYPLRERGWGANITITFPLGSHSGSSDAGVDYSRNNQDRASNAANSFDFYDDVSYERRLLERRIALGESISDYNRLHNSLAIEINRNYDQMRESWEAIRIGNG
;
A
#
# COMPACT_ATOMS: atom_id res chain seq x y z
N MET A 1 -33.91 -42.69 2.36
CA MET A 1 -34.89 -42.40 1.29
C MET A 1 -35.26 -40.93 1.44
N GLN A 2 -34.99 -39.99 0.55
CA GLN A 2 -34.66 -40.05 -0.87
C GLN A 2 -33.59 -38.98 -1.16
N THR A 3 -32.63 -39.39 -1.97
CA THR A 3 -31.74 -38.56 -2.78
C THR A 3 -32.54 -37.80 -3.83
N THR A 4 -32.39 -36.49 -3.89
CA THR A 4 -32.60 -35.65 -5.08
C THR A 4 -31.45 -34.64 -5.01
N GLY A 5 -30.35 -34.83 -5.75
CA GLY A 5 -30.34 -34.97 -7.20
C GLY A 5 -30.42 -33.60 -7.86
N VAL A 6 -29.67 -32.61 -7.36
CA VAL A 6 -29.31 -31.44 -8.16
C VAL A 6 -27.94 -31.73 -8.76
N THR A 7 -27.96 -32.41 -9.91
CA THR A 7 -26.91 -32.31 -10.91
C THR A 7 -26.74 -30.83 -11.27
N LEU A 8 -25.73 -30.17 -10.70
CA LEU A 8 -25.18 -28.95 -11.27
C LEU A 8 -24.43 -29.37 -12.54
N ALA A 9 -25.23 -29.51 -13.60
CA ALA A 9 -24.73 -29.50 -14.96
C ALA A 9 -23.90 -28.23 -15.18
N GLU A 10 -22.75 -28.44 -15.82
CA GLU A 10 -21.95 -27.44 -16.52
C GLU A 10 -21.45 -26.26 -15.66
N ALA A 11 -20.35 -26.50 -14.95
CA ALA A 11 -19.28 -25.50 -14.94
C ALA A 11 -18.81 -25.30 -16.38
N GLU A 12 -19.55 -24.49 -17.14
CA GLU A 12 -19.07 -23.89 -18.37
C GLU A 12 -17.85 -23.07 -17.93
N SER A 13 -16.67 -23.68 -18.03
CA SER A 13 -15.39 -23.09 -17.65
C SER A 13 -15.30 -21.75 -18.37
N ALA A 14 -15.55 -20.65 -17.65
CA ALA A 14 -15.73 -19.34 -18.24
C ALA A 14 -14.48 -19.02 -19.05
N ARG A 15 -14.60 -19.06 -20.39
CA ARG A 15 -13.50 -18.74 -21.28
C ARG A 15 -13.37 -17.23 -21.28
N ILE A 16 -12.35 -16.75 -20.58
CA ILE A 16 -12.09 -15.31 -20.50
C ILE A 16 -11.22 -14.94 -21.70
N ARG A 17 -11.77 -14.11 -22.58
CA ARG A 17 -11.00 -13.45 -23.63
C ARG A 17 -10.26 -12.25 -23.04
N LEU A 18 -8.95 -12.25 -23.16
CA LEU A 18 -8.08 -11.24 -22.57
C LEU A 18 -7.32 -10.51 -23.66
N ASP A 19 -7.65 -9.23 -23.85
CA ASP A 19 -6.73 -8.26 -24.44
C ASP A 19 -5.80 -7.67 -23.36
N LEU A 20 -4.81 -6.89 -23.77
CA LEU A 20 -3.84 -6.31 -22.84
C LEU A 20 -4.49 -5.40 -21.78
N GLN A 21 -5.47 -4.59 -22.18
CA GLN A 21 -6.11 -3.63 -21.29
C GLN A 21 -6.99 -4.34 -20.25
N THR A 22 -7.73 -5.35 -20.68
CA THR A 22 -8.54 -6.24 -19.85
C THR A 22 -7.64 -7.03 -18.92
N ALA A 23 -6.47 -7.50 -19.38
CA ALA A 23 -5.50 -8.18 -18.51
C ALA A 23 -5.03 -7.27 -17.36
N ILE A 24 -4.69 -6.02 -17.66
CA ILE A 24 -4.31 -5.04 -16.63
C ILE A 24 -5.47 -4.79 -15.66
N GLN A 25 -6.70 -4.66 -16.16
CA GLN A 25 -7.88 -4.45 -15.31
C GLN A 25 -8.20 -5.65 -14.42
N VAL A 26 -8.16 -6.86 -14.96
CA VAL A 26 -8.38 -8.11 -14.22
C VAL A 26 -7.28 -8.30 -13.17
N GLY A 27 -6.01 -8.08 -13.54
CA GLY A 27 -4.89 -8.10 -12.60
C GLY A 27 -5.10 -7.10 -11.47
N ALA A 28 -5.41 -5.84 -11.79
CA ALA A 28 -5.63 -4.79 -10.78
C ALA A 28 -6.88 -5.02 -9.91
N ALA A 29 -7.87 -5.77 -10.40
CA ALA A 29 -9.06 -6.14 -9.64
C ALA A 29 -8.80 -7.32 -8.69
N ASN A 30 -7.93 -8.25 -9.08
CA ASN A 30 -7.66 -9.47 -8.31
C ASN A 30 -6.49 -9.34 -7.34
N ASP A 31 -5.52 -8.48 -7.64
CA ASP A 31 -4.29 -8.33 -6.87
C ASP A 31 -4.52 -8.06 -5.38
N PHE A 32 -3.85 -8.85 -4.54
CA PHE A 32 -4.00 -8.77 -3.08
C PHE A 32 -3.30 -7.56 -2.49
N ALA A 33 -2.13 -7.17 -3.01
CA ALA A 33 -1.37 -6.04 -2.50
C ALA A 33 -2.14 -4.72 -2.73
N LEU A 34 -2.72 -4.52 -3.92
CA LEU A 34 -3.57 -3.37 -4.22
C LEU A 34 -4.85 -3.33 -3.38
N LYS A 35 -5.47 -4.49 -3.11
CA LYS A 35 -6.62 -4.57 -2.19
C LYS A 35 -6.23 -4.17 -0.78
N SER A 36 -5.10 -4.67 -0.28
CA SER A 36 -4.56 -4.33 1.04
C SER A 36 -4.34 -2.81 1.17
N ILE A 37 -3.65 -2.20 0.20
CA ILE A 37 -3.42 -0.74 0.17
C ILE A 37 -4.74 0.04 0.13
N ARG A 38 -5.75 -0.42 -0.62
CA ARG A 38 -7.08 0.23 -0.63
C ARG A 38 -7.76 0.18 0.75
N HIS A 39 -7.66 -0.95 1.45
CA HIS A 39 -8.18 -1.06 2.81
C HIS A 39 -7.42 -0.15 3.79
N GLU A 40 -6.09 -0.09 3.67
CA GLU A 40 -5.25 0.84 4.43
C GLU A 40 -5.65 2.31 4.18
N GLN A 41 -5.83 2.71 2.92
CA GLN A 41 -6.31 4.06 2.58
C GLN A 41 -7.68 4.37 3.19
N ALA A 42 -8.59 3.39 3.23
CA ALA A 42 -9.88 3.56 3.90
C ALA A 42 -9.70 3.77 5.41
N THR A 43 -8.80 3.02 6.04
CA THR A 43 -8.43 3.19 7.46
C THR A 43 -7.81 4.57 7.72
N ILE A 44 -6.88 5.02 6.87
CA ILE A 44 -6.24 6.34 7.00
C ILE A 44 -7.28 7.46 6.87
N ARG A 45 -8.28 7.34 5.99
CA ARG A 45 -9.39 8.32 5.91
C ARG A 45 -10.19 8.39 7.21
N LYS A 46 -10.44 7.23 7.86
CA LYS A 46 -11.09 7.20 9.17
C LYS A 46 -10.20 7.81 10.24
N LEU A 47 -8.89 7.57 10.19
CA LEU A 47 -7.91 8.19 11.09
C LEU A 47 -7.91 9.71 10.96
N ILE A 48 -7.90 10.28 9.75
CA ILE A 48 -8.01 11.74 9.55
C ILE A 48 -9.29 12.29 10.20
N THR A 49 -10.40 11.58 10.05
CA THR A 49 -11.68 11.96 10.66
C THR A 49 -11.60 11.89 12.20
N GLU A 50 -10.95 10.87 12.75
CA GLU A 50 -10.71 10.73 14.19
C GLU A 50 -9.83 11.86 14.73
N ARG A 51 -8.72 12.20 14.05
CA ARG A 51 -7.84 13.33 14.42
C ARG A 51 -8.60 14.65 14.41
N TRP A 52 -9.46 14.86 13.41
CA TRP A 52 -10.33 16.04 13.36
C TRP A 52 -11.33 16.07 14.53
N ARG A 53 -11.89 14.92 14.94
CA ARG A 53 -12.79 14.86 16.11
C ARG A 53 -12.12 15.24 17.42
N ARG A 54 -10.79 15.16 17.55
CA ARG A 54 -10.05 15.60 18.75
C ARG A 54 -10.13 17.11 18.98
N TYR A 55 -10.58 17.89 17.99
CA TYR A 55 -10.89 19.31 18.16
C TYR A 55 -12.24 19.55 18.85
N LEU A 56 -13.13 18.56 18.88
CA LEU A 56 -14.42 18.63 19.54
C LEU A 56 -14.30 18.26 21.03
N PRO A 57 -15.26 18.68 21.86
CA PRO A 57 -15.24 18.35 23.28
C PRO A 57 -15.49 16.86 23.47
N SER A 58 -14.74 16.23 24.38
CA SER A 58 -15.05 14.89 24.85
C SER A 58 -16.17 14.98 25.88
N VAL A 59 -17.13 14.07 25.79
CA VAL A 59 -18.24 13.97 26.75
C VAL A 59 -18.21 12.56 27.34
N GLY A 60 -18.08 12.47 28.65
CA GLY A 60 -18.06 11.23 29.41
C GLY A 60 -19.22 11.16 30.40
N VAL A 61 -19.77 9.97 30.57
CA VAL A 61 -20.69 9.67 31.67
C VAL A 61 -20.03 8.61 32.55
N SER A 62 -19.85 8.92 33.83
CA SER A 62 -19.35 7.97 34.82
C SER A 62 -20.41 7.71 35.89
N VAL A 63 -20.49 6.45 36.31
CA VAL A 63 -21.33 6.02 37.43
C VAL A 63 -20.43 5.34 38.43
N ILE A 64 -20.27 5.96 39.59
CA ILE A 64 -19.34 5.54 40.63
C ILE A 64 -20.16 5.13 41.85
N ARG A 65 -19.82 3.99 42.44
CA ARG A 65 -20.34 3.56 43.74
C ARG A 65 -19.16 3.36 44.65
N ASN A 66 -19.08 4.17 45.70
CA ASN A 66 -18.04 4.06 46.70
C ASN A 66 -18.65 3.54 48.00
N ARG A 67 -18.09 2.47 48.57
CA ARG A 67 -18.51 1.94 49.88
C ARG A 67 -17.29 1.91 50.79
N SER A 68 -17.31 2.74 51.83
CA SER A 68 -16.31 2.74 52.89
C SER A 68 -16.86 1.96 54.08
N ILE A 69 -16.17 0.89 54.46
CA ILE A 69 -16.44 0.13 55.67
C ILE A 69 -15.46 0.65 56.72
N ASN A 70 -15.98 1.14 57.84
CA ASN A 70 -15.17 1.79 58.85
C ASN A 70 -15.32 1.05 60.19
N ASP A 71 -14.20 0.69 60.83
CA ASP A 71 -14.22 -0.11 62.06
C ASP A 71 -14.72 0.67 63.30
N SER A 72 -14.73 2.00 63.25
CA SER A 72 -15.12 2.87 64.39
C SER A 72 -15.98 4.06 63.99
N ALA A 73 -16.46 4.08 62.75
CA ALA A 73 -17.39 5.09 62.23
C ALA A 73 -18.51 4.39 61.44
N PRO A 74 -19.66 5.04 61.21
CA PRO A 74 -20.69 4.46 60.36
C PRO A 74 -20.15 4.11 58.97
N ASP A 75 -20.56 2.95 58.45
CA ASP A 75 -20.38 2.59 57.05
C ASP A 75 -20.95 3.72 56.18
N SER A 76 -20.17 4.17 55.20
CA SER A 76 -20.62 5.15 54.22
C SER A 76 -20.76 4.48 52.86
N THR A 77 -21.90 4.67 52.22
CA THR A 77 -22.11 4.25 50.83
C THR A 77 -22.50 5.48 50.05
N ALA A 78 -21.68 5.89 49.09
CA ALA A 78 -21.95 7.01 48.19
C ALA A 78 -22.15 6.50 46.78
N HIS A 79 -23.22 6.96 46.13
CA HIS A 79 -23.46 6.74 44.71
C HIS A 79 -23.31 8.08 43.98
N GLU A 80 -22.62 8.09 42.85
CA GLU A 80 -22.41 9.27 42.01
C GLU A 80 -22.70 8.94 40.55
N ILE A 81 -23.49 9.78 39.90
CA ILE A 81 -23.60 9.83 38.43
C ILE A 81 -23.02 11.17 37.98
N ARG A 82 -21.95 11.15 37.20
CA ARG A 82 -21.26 12.36 36.72
C ARG A 82 -21.24 12.39 35.20
N LEU A 83 -21.65 13.53 34.65
CA LEU A 83 -21.41 13.91 33.26
C LEU A 83 -20.21 14.86 33.26
N THR A 84 -19.16 14.53 32.53
CA THR A 84 -17.96 15.35 32.35
C THR A 84 -17.84 15.76 30.90
N VAL A 85 -17.48 17.02 30.66
CA VAL A 85 -17.13 17.57 29.37
C VAL A 85 -15.72 18.12 29.46
N GLU A 86 -14.84 17.73 28.55
CA GLU A 86 -13.47 18.24 28.50
C GLU A 86 -13.13 18.72 27.09
N GLN A 87 -12.51 19.89 27.01
CA GLN A 87 -12.02 20.48 25.77
C GLN A 87 -10.63 21.02 26.01
N VAL A 88 -9.64 20.48 25.29
CA VAL A 88 -8.35 21.17 25.19
C VAL A 88 -8.51 22.32 24.21
N ILE A 89 -8.25 23.53 24.69
CA ILE A 89 -8.39 24.79 23.95
C ILE A 89 -7.14 25.05 23.13
N TYR A 90 -5.98 24.72 23.69
CA TYR A 90 -4.69 24.91 23.05
C TYR A 90 -3.73 23.82 23.48
N ASP A 91 -2.92 23.31 22.55
CA ASP A 91 -1.92 22.30 22.83
C ASP A 91 -0.62 22.52 22.06
N GLY A 92 -0.24 23.78 21.85
CA GLY A 92 0.98 24.11 21.12
C GLY A 92 0.96 23.77 19.63
N GLY A 93 -0.22 23.48 19.08
CA GLY A 93 -0.35 23.06 17.68
C GLY A 93 -0.15 21.55 17.46
N GLN A 94 0.04 20.76 18.52
CA GLN A 94 0.23 19.31 18.47
C GLN A 94 -0.89 18.62 17.67
N ARG A 95 -2.16 18.96 17.91
CA ARG A 95 -3.28 18.41 17.11
C ARG A 95 -3.25 18.79 15.64
N GLY A 96 -2.77 19.98 15.32
CA GLY A 96 -2.62 20.43 13.94
C GLY A 96 -1.57 19.62 13.21
N LEU A 97 -0.41 19.45 13.85
CA LEU A 97 0.68 18.61 13.35
C LEU A 97 0.25 17.14 13.22
N ASP A 98 -0.47 16.59 14.21
CA ASP A 98 -1.01 15.23 14.19
C ASP A 98 -2.01 15.01 13.05
N LEU A 99 -2.85 16.01 12.76
CA LEU A 99 -3.74 15.98 11.59
C LEU A 99 -2.97 16.06 10.27
N ASP A 100 -1.94 16.90 10.19
CA ASP A 100 -1.09 17.02 9.01
C ASP A 100 -0.26 15.75 8.77
N LEU A 101 0.21 15.08 9.82
CA LEU A 101 0.85 13.77 9.73
C LEU A 101 -0.11 12.73 9.15
N ALA A 102 -1.36 12.67 9.64
CA ALA A 102 -2.36 11.75 9.08
C ALA A 102 -2.69 12.04 7.60
N ARG A 103 -2.61 13.31 7.17
CA ARG A 103 -2.74 13.70 5.75
C ARG A 103 -1.54 13.29 4.92
N LEU A 104 -0.33 13.41 5.47
CA LEU A 104 0.91 12.96 4.82
C LEU A 104 0.95 11.44 4.70
N ASP A 105 0.44 10.69 5.69
CA ASP A 105 0.26 9.24 5.60
C ASP A 105 -0.69 8.86 4.46
N ALA A 106 -1.78 9.62 4.27
CA ALA A 106 -2.67 9.42 3.13
C ALA A 106 -1.99 9.68 1.79
N LEU A 107 -1.10 10.67 1.72
CA LEU A 107 -0.32 10.98 0.52
C LEU A 107 0.73 9.88 0.24
N LEU A 108 1.40 9.37 1.27
CA LEU A 108 2.34 8.25 1.15
C LEU A 108 1.64 7.00 0.64
N SER A 109 0.54 6.60 1.29
CA SER A 109 -0.26 5.44 0.88
C SER A 109 -0.84 5.59 -0.54
N ARG A 110 -1.11 6.83 -0.99
CA ARG A 110 -1.48 7.10 -2.37
C ARG A 110 -0.32 6.86 -3.34
N HIS A 111 0.89 7.27 -3.01
CA HIS A 111 2.06 6.98 -3.85
C HIS A 111 2.40 5.50 -3.84
N ASP A 112 2.29 4.81 -2.70
CA ASP A 112 2.44 3.35 -2.59
C ASP A 112 1.49 2.62 -3.53
N PHE A 113 0.22 3.03 -3.58
CA PHE A 113 -0.73 2.48 -4.56
C PHE A 113 -0.24 2.61 -6.01
N TYR A 114 0.31 3.76 -6.40
CA TYR A 114 0.82 3.96 -7.76
C TYR A 114 2.09 3.15 -8.04
N ILE A 115 2.97 2.96 -7.05
CA ILE A 115 4.17 2.13 -7.18
C ILE A 115 3.74 0.69 -7.44
N THR A 116 2.96 0.10 -6.53
CA THR A 116 2.47 -1.28 -6.66
C THR A 116 1.63 -1.49 -7.92
N TYR A 117 0.81 -0.50 -8.30
CA TYR A 117 0.02 -0.58 -9.54
C TYR A 117 0.91 -0.58 -10.79
N ASN A 118 1.96 0.25 -10.81
CA ASN A 118 2.87 0.31 -11.95
C ASN A 118 3.72 -0.96 -12.07
N GLU A 119 4.17 -1.52 -10.94
CA GLU A 119 4.86 -2.82 -10.89
C GLU A 119 3.96 -3.94 -11.40
N LEU A 120 2.73 -4.04 -10.89
CA LEU A 120 1.73 -5.00 -11.37
C LEU A 120 1.48 -4.83 -12.86
N ARG A 121 1.29 -3.59 -13.32
CA ARG A 121 1.05 -3.27 -14.73
C ARG A 121 2.22 -3.72 -15.61
N LEU A 122 3.46 -3.49 -15.18
CA LEU A 122 4.65 -3.94 -15.91
C LEU A 122 4.69 -5.47 -15.98
N ASN A 123 4.52 -6.16 -14.85
CA ASN A 123 4.51 -7.62 -14.79
C ASN A 123 3.41 -8.23 -15.69
N VAL A 124 2.22 -7.64 -15.72
CA VAL A 124 1.12 -8.07 -16.60
C VAL A 124 1.48 -7.85 -18.06
N ILE A 125 2.07 -6.71 -18.42
CA ILE A 125 2.49 -6.43 -19.80
C ILE A 125 3.55 -7.44 -20.24
N GLU A 126 4.56 -7.70 -19.41
CA GLU A 126 5.64 -8.65 -19.71
C GLU A 126 5.10 -10.07 -19.89
N ALA A 127 4.28 -10.55 -18.95
CA ALA A 127 3.67 -11.88 -19.04
C ALA A 127 2.74 -12.02 -20.27
N TYR A 128 1.96 -10.99 -20.56
CA TYR A 128 1.08 -10.97 -21.73
C TYR A 128 1.87 -11.02 -23.03
N LEU A 129 2.91 -10.20 -23.16
CA LEU A 129 3.79 -10.20 -24.33
C LEU A 129 4.57 -11.52 -24.47
N ALA A 130 4.96 -12.15 -23.36
CA ALA A 130 5.58 -13.47 -23.37
C ALA A 130 4.65 -14.55 -23.94
N VAL A 131 3.35 -14.52 -23.60
CA VAL A 131 2.34 -15.41 -24.19
C VAL A 131 2.21 -15.19 -25.70
N LEU A 132 2.14 -13.92 -26.14
CA LEU A 132 2.06 -13.58 -27.56
C LEU A 132 3.33 -14.03 -28.32
N ALA A 133 4.51 -13.84 -27.73
CA ALA A 133 5.78 -14.28 -28.30
C ALA A 133 5.86 -15.81 -28.41
N ALA A 134 5.44 -16.56 -27.38
CA ALA A 134 5.40 -18.02 -27.41
C ALA A 134 4.42 -18.55 -28.46
N ARG A 135 3.24 -17.92 -28.60
CA ARG A 135 2.31 -18.22 -29.69
C ARG A 135 2.92 -17.95 -31.06
N GLY A 136 3.65 -16.84 -31.20
CA GLY A 136 4.38 -16.52 -32.42
C GLY A 136 5.41 -17.60 -32.80
N LYS A 137 6.17 -18.11 -31.83
CA LYS A 137 7.11 -19.23 -32.02
C LYS A 137 6.41 -20.50 -32.52
N ILE A 138 5.22 -20.84 -32.01
CA ILE A 138 4.43 -21.98 -32.51
C ILE A 138 4.07 -21.77 -33.99
N ILE A 139 3.60 -20.58 -34.37
CA ILE A 139 3.24 -20.26 -35.75
C ILE A 139 4.46 -20.39 -36.67
N LEU A 140 5.61 -19.87 -36.24
CA LEU A 140 6.88 -19.95 -36.97
C LEU A 140 7.34 -21.40 -37.15
N ASN A 141 7.41 -22.18 -36.06
CA ASN A 141 7.88 -23.57 -36.10
C ASN A 141 6.96 -24.47 -36.92
N ARG A 142 5.65 -24.22 -36.92
CA ARG A 142 4.71 -24.92 -37.81
C ARG A 142 5.03 -24.67 -39.29
N LYS A 143 5.25 -23.40 -39.68
CA LYS A 143 5.65 -23.07 -41.07
C LYS A 143 7.00 -23.68 -41.44
N SER A 144 7.96 -23.67 -40.50
CA SER A 144 9.27 -24.31 -40.68
C SER A 144 9.15 -25.82 -40.86
N LEU A 145 8.25 -26.48 -40.11
CA LEU A 145 8.00 -27.91 -40.21
C LEU A 145 7.37 -28.28 -41.55
N GLU A 146 6.37 -27.50 -42.02
CA GLU A 146 5.77 -27.68 -43.35
C GLU A 146 6.83 -27.59 -44.46
N ARG A 147 7.71 -26.59 -44.40
CA ARG A 147 8.82 -26.42 -45.35
C ARG A 147 9.82 -27.57 -45.28
N ALA A 148 10.21 -28.01 -44.09
CA ALA A 148 11.15 -29.10 -43.90
C ALA A 148 10.60 -30.45 -44.40
N ARG A 149 9.30 -30.71 -44.19
CA ARG A 149 8.62 -31.90 -44.73
C ARG A 149 8.54 -31.87 -46.24
N LEU A 150 8.30 -30.70 -46.84
CA LEU A 150 8.35 -30.54 -48.30
C LEU A 150 9.76 -30.83 -48.82
N GLN A 151 10.81 -30.29 -48.18
CA GLN A 151 12.20 -30.57 -48.54
C GLN A 151 12.51 -32.06 -48.47
N LEU A 152 12.11 -32.74 -47.41
CA LEU A 152 12.28 -34.19 -47.27
C LEU A 152 11.59 -34.95 -48.42
N LYS A 153 10.37 -34.52 -48.81
CA LYS A 153 9.65 -35.12 -49.94
C LYS A 153 10.43 -34.95 -51.25
N HIS A 154 11.03 -33.79 -51.50
CA HIS A 154 11.87 -33.55 -52.69
C HIS A 154 13.14 -34.40 -52.67
N THR A 155 13.86 -34.44 -51.55
CA THR A 155 15.08 -35.24 -51.41
C THR A 155 14.81 -36.74 -51.56
N LEU A 156 13.65 -37.24 -51.11
CA LEU A 156 13.22 -38.62 -51.34
C LEU A 156 12.94 -38.92 -52.82
N LEU A 157 12.47 -37.95 -53.59
CA LEU A 157 12.27 -38.11 -55.04
C LEU A 157 13.61 -38.09 -55.78
N GLU A 158 14.54 -37.21 -55.39
CA GLU A 158 15.89 -37.16 -55.95
C GLU A 158 16.66 -38.47 -55.71
N GLU A 159 16.47 -39.11 -54.56
CA GLU A 159 17.13 -40.38 -54.23
C GLU A 159 16.63 -41.52 -55.11
N LYS A 160 15.32 -41.56 -55.38
CA LYS A 160 14.72 -42.55 -56.30
C LYS A 160 15.25 -42.44 -57.73
N VAL A 161 15.62 -41.23 -58.16
CA VAL A 161 16.18 -40.96 -59.49
C VAL A 161 17.73 -41.02 -59.47
N GLY A 162 18.35 -41.24 -58.30
CA GLY A 162 19.80 -41.39 -58.15
C GLY A 162 20.59 -40.08 -58.08
N PHE A 163 19.92 -38.93 -57.93
CA PHE A 163 20.56 -37.61 -57.84
C PHE A 163 21.11 -37.26 -56.45
N THR A 164 20.70 -38.00 -55.41
CA THR A 164 21.19 -37.80 -54.04
C THR A 164 21.46 -39.13 -53.34
N THR A 165 22.15 -39.08 -52.19
CA THR A 165 22.53 -40.26 -51.42
C THR A 165 21.55 -40.54 -50.28
N ARG A 166 21.47 -41.81 -49.85
CA ARG A 166 20.70 -42.18 -48.65
C ARG A 166 21.18 -41.44 -47.39
N ALA A 167 22.48 -41.15 -47.30
CA ALA A 167 23.04 -40.34 -46.21
C ALA A 167 22.43 -38.93 -46.18
N GLN A 168 22.28 -38.29 -47.35
CA GLN A 168 21.64 -36.98 -47.46
C GLN A 168 20.16 -37.02 -47.06
N VAL A 169 19.43 -38.07 -47.45
CA VAL A 169 18.04 -38.30 -47.01
C VAL A 169 17.95 -38.39 -45.48
N TYR A 170 18.85 -39.15 -44.84
CA TYR A 170 18.87 -39.26 -43.38
C TYR A 170 19.18 -37.93 -42.70
N LEU A 171 20.07 -37.11 -43.25
CA LEU A 171 20.38 -35.77 -42.72
C LEU A 171 19.16 -34.86 -42.79
N VAL A 172 18.45 -34.83 -43.92
CA VAL A 172 17.20 -34.04 -44.06
C VAL A 172 16.10 -34.58 -43.13
N ALA A 173 15.99 -35.91 -42.97
CA ALA A 173 15.04 -36.52 -42.04
C ALA A 173 15.36 -36.17 -40.58
N ALA A 174 16.63 -36.18 -40.18
CA ALA A 174 17.07 -35.74 -38.87
C ALA A 174 16.69 -34.27 -38.62
N ARG A 175 16.87 -33.40 -39.64
CA ARG A 175 16.47 -32.00 -39.55
C ARG A 175 14.95 -31.81 -39.35
N VAL A 176 14.12 -32.64 -39.99
CA VAL A 176 12.67 -32.64 -39.74
C VAL A 176 12.39 -33.00 -38.27
N ARG A 177 13.05 -34.02 -37.72
CA ARG A 177 12.87 -34.42 -36.31
C ARG A 177 13.31 -33.33 -35.33
N GLU A 178 14.40 -32.62 -35.62
CA GLU A 178 14.83 -31.46 -34.83
C GLU A 178 13.76 -30.35 -34.80
N ILE A 179 13.13 -30.08 -35.95
CA ILE A 179 12.07 -29.06 -36.04
C ILE A 179 10.79 -29.53 -35.36
N GLU A 180 10.44 -30.83 -35.42
CA GLU A 180 9.33 -31.40 -34.65
C GLU A 180 9.56 -31.24 -33.15
N LEU A 181 10.78 -31.50 -32.66
CA LEU A 181 11.14 -31.26 -31.26
C LEU A 181 11.00 -29.78 -30.90
N ALA A 182 11.49 -28.87 -31.75
CA ALA A 182 11.35 -27.43 -31.55
C ALA A 182 9.88 -26.95 -31.56
N MET A 183 8.99 -27.61 -32.31
CA MET A 183 7.55 -27.32 -32.28
C MET A 183 6.92 -27.76 -30.96
N GLN A 184 7.34 -28.92 -30.43
CA GLN A 184 6.86 -29.40 -29.14
C GLN A 184 7.34 -28.52 -27.98
N THR A 185 8.61 -28.10 -28.00
CA THR A 185 9.12 -27.15 -27.00
C THR A 185 8.38 -25.82 -27.05
N ALA A 186 8.09 -25.29 -28.25
CA ALA A 186 7.29 -24.07 -28.38
C ALA A 186 5.86 -24.21 -27.83
N HIS A 187 5.24 -25.40 -27.91
CA HIS A 187 3.95 -25.68 -27.27
C HIS A 187 4.04 -25.68 -25.75
N ASN A 188 5.10 -26.29 -25.20
CA ASN A 188 5.34 -26.29 -23.77
C ASN A 188 5.61 -24.86 -23.25
N ASP A 189 6.44 -24.09 -23.96
CA ASP A 189 6.73 -22.69 -23.64
C ASP A 189 5.46 -21.83 -23.63
N TYR A 190 4.56 -22.02 -24.59
CA TYR A 190 3.27 -21.33 -24.61
C TYR A 190 2.39 -21.70 -23.43
N THR A 191 2.32 -22.99 -23.09
CA THR A 191 1.55 -23.47 -21.95
C THR A 191 2.09 -22.88 -20.64
N GLN A 192 3.42 -22.86 -20.48
CA GLN A 192 4.08 -22.23 -19.34
C GLN A 192 3.79 -20.73 -19.27
N ALA A 193 3.94 -20.00 -20.38
CA ALA A 193 3.67 -18.57 -20.42
C ALA A 193 2.21 -18.25 -20.04
N VAL A 194 1.25 -19.09 -20.44
CA VAL A 194 -0.16 -18.93 -20.04
C VAL A 194 -0.35 -19.17 -18.54
N HIS A 195 0.35 -20.16 -17.95
CA HIS A 195 0.33 -20.38 -16.51
C HIS A 195 0.97 -19.22 -15.74
N ASP A 196 2.10 -18.69 -16.22
CA ASP A 196 2.76 -17.52 -15.63
C ASP A 196 1.83 -16.29 -15.68
N LEU A 197 1.12 -16.09 -16.81
CA LEU A 197 0.12 -15.02 -16.91
C LEU A 197 -1.05 -15.22 -15.92
N LYS A 198 -1.55 -16.44 -15.75
CA LYS A 198 -2.59 -16.73 -14.72
C LYS A 198 -2.10 -16.36 -13.32
N GLN A 199 -0.85 -16.69 -13.01
CA GLN A 199 -0.24 -16.40 -11.72
C GLN A 199 -0.15 -14.89 -11.48
N VAL A 200 0.33 -14.12 -12.46
CA VAL A 200 0.40 -12.65 -12.35
C VAL A 200 -0.99 -12.02 -12.20
N LEU A 201 -2.01 -12.58 -12.87
CA LEU A 201 -3.39 -12.11 -12.77
C LEU A 201 -4.12 -12.59 -11.51
N ASN A 202 -3.47 -13.40 -10.66
CA ASN A 202 -4.06 -14.05 -9.49
C ASN A 202 -5.39 -14.77 -9.82
N LEU A 203 -5.42 -15.47 -10.96
CA LEU A 203 -6.58 -16.25 -11.41
C LEU A 203 -6.52 -17.68 -10.90
N ASP A 204 -7.69 -18.28 -10.71
CA ASP A 204 -7.80 -19.70 -10.38
C ASP A 204 -7.26 -20.58 -11.53
N PHE A 205 -6.72 -21.73 -11.16
CA PHE A 205 -6.17 -22.73 -12.07
C PHE A 205 -7.19 -23.17 -13.12
N GLU A 206 -8.46 -23.35 -12.74
CA GLU A 206 -9.54 -23.86 -13.59
C GLU A 206 -9.97 -22.90 -14.70
N VAL A 207 -9.65 -21.61 -14.60
CA VAL A 207 -10.05 -20.60 -15.58
C VAL A 207 -9.36 -20.85 -16.92
N GLN A 208 -10.13 -20.99 -18.01
CA GLN A 208 -9.56 -21.09 -19.35
C GLN A 208 -9.31 -19.69 -19.92
N LEU A 209 -8.06 -19.38 -20.27
CA LEU A 209 -7.68 -18.10 -20.86
C LEU A 209 -7.54 -18.22 -22.38
N GLU A 210 -8.23 -17.34 -23.10
CA GLU A 210 -8.01 -17.10 -24.51
C GLU A 210 -7.36 -15.70 -24.66
N VAL A 211 -6.03 -15.68 -24.76
CA VAL A 211 -5.30 -14.41 -24.99
C VAL A 211 -5.57 -13.95 -26.43
N VAL A 212 -6.07 -12.74 -26.59
CA VAL A 212 -6.38 -12.12 -27.88
C VAL A 212 -5.16 -11.34 -28.37
N GLY A 213 -4.93 -11.28 -29.68
CA GLY A 213 -3.87 -10.48 -30.27
C GLY A 213 -2.77 -11.29 -30.95
N ASN A 214 -2.01 -10.59 -31.78
CA ASN A 214 -0.97 -11.12 -32.64
C ASN A 214 0.19 -10.14 -32.74
N LEU A 215 1.36 -10.57 -32.25
CA LEU A 215 2.59 -9.77 -32.27
C LEU A 215 2.99 -9.29 -33.67
N TYR A 216 2.64 -10.04 -34.72
CA TYR A 216 3.03 -9.73 -36.10
C TYR A 216 2.06 -8.81 -36.85
N ALA A 217 0.82 -8.66 -36.35
CA ALA A 217 -0.23 -7.90 -37.05
C ALA A 217 -0.65 -6.63 -36.30
N ASP A 218 -0.59 -6.66 -34.96
CA ASP A 218 -1.22 -5.63 -34.14
C ASP A 218 -0.25 -4.53 -33.70
N TYR A 219 1.06 -4.71 -33.92
CA TYR A 219 2.10 -3.80 -33.41
C TYR A 219 2.95 -3.21 -34.54
N TYR A 220 3.19 -1.89 -34.45
CA TYR A 220 4.15 -1.18 -35.29
C TYR A 220 5.36 -0.77 -34.46
N LEU A 221 6.54 -1.29 -34.82
CA LEU A 221 7.79 -0.96 -34.15
C LEU A 221 8.38 0.31 -34.78
N LEU A 222 8.51 1.35 -33.97
CA LEU A 222 9.12 2.62 -34.35
C LEU A 222 10.50 2.75 -33.70
N PRO A 223 11.46 3.43 -34.36
CA PRO A 223 12.76 3.66 -33.77
C PRO A 223 12.63 4.48 -32.48
N PRO A 224 13.35 4.13 -31.41
CA PRO A 224 13.31 4.88 -30.17
C PRO A 224 13.89 6.29 -30.40
N ARG A 225 13.07 7.33 -30.22
CA ARG A 225 13.44 8.74 -30.34
C ARG A 225 13.35 9.46 -29.00
N ALA A 226 13.94 8.89 -27.96
CA ALA A 226 13.93 9.50 -26.62
C ALA A 226 15.30 10.08 -26.28
N ASP A 227 15.33 11.27 -25.69
CA ASP A 227 16.54 11.84 -25.09
C ASP A 227 16.74 11.26 -23.68
N LEU A 228 17.92 10.72 -23.42
CA LEU A 228 18.26 10.11 -22.14
C LEU A 228 18.17 11.13 -20.99
N ASN A 229 18.65 12.36 -21.21
CA ASN A 229 18.66 13.38 -20.15
C ASN A 229 17.22 13.77 -19.77
N GLU A 230 16.36 13.97 -20.77
CA GLU A 230 14.94 14.24 -20.56
C GLU A 230 14.25 13.10 -19.79
N LEU A 231 14.53 11.84 -20.14
CA LEU A 231 13.98 10.68 -19.43
C LEU A 231 14.41 10.62 -17.97
N VAL A 232 15.69 10.90 -17.69
CA VAL A 232 16.24 10.92 -16.33
C VAL A 232 15.60 12.03 -15.49
N ASP A 233 15.51 13.25 -16.03
CA ASP A 233 14.91 14.39 -15.32
C ASP A 233 13.42 14.19 -15.08
N ARG A 234 12.72 13.63 -16.07
CA ARG A 234 11.31 13.26 -15.94
C ARG A 234 11.12 12.20 -14.85
N ALA A 235 11.94 11.15 -14.83
CA ALA A 235 11.77 10.12 -13.83
C ALA A 235 12.06 10.61 -12.40
N ARG A 236 13.06 11.47 -12.22
CA ARG A 236 13.38 12.08 -10.92
C ARG A 236 12.25 12.94 -10.36
N SER A 237 11.45 13.57 -11.22
CA SER A 237 10.36 14.46 -10.82
C SER A 237 8.97 13.81 -10.82
N GLU A 238 8.75 12.84 -11.71
CA GLU A 238 7.43 12.23 -11.92
C GLU A 238 7.28 10.82 -11.33
N ARG A 239 8.37 10.06 -11.09
CA ARG A 239 8.21 8.69 -10.58
C ARG A 239 7.53 8.69 -9.20
N PRO A 240 6.53 7.80 -8.99
CA PRO A 240 5.85 7.69 -7.71
C PRO A 240 6.78 7.45 -6.52
N GLU A 241 7.87 6.68 -6.68
CA GLU A 241 8.88 6.43 -5.64
C GLU A 241 9.59 7.70 -5.19
N ALA A 242 9.99 8.56 -6.13
CA ALA A 242 10.63 9.84 -5.82
C ALA A 242 9.66 10.78 -5.08
N ARG A 243 8.41 10.85 -5.53
CA ARG A 243 7.34 11.63 -4.88
C ARG A 243 7.00 11.10 -3.49
N ARG A 244 6.97 9.78 -3.32
CA ARG A 244 6.80 9.13 -2.02
C ARG A 244 7.93 9.50 -1.06
N SER A 245 9.17 9.38 -1.52
CA SER A 245 10.35 9.70 -0.70
C SER A 245 10.36 11.18 -0.28
N LEU A 246 10.00 12.09 -1.18
CA LEU A 246 9.80 13.49 -0.84
C LEU A 246 8.70 13.70 0.22
N ALA A 247 7.54 13.06 0.05
CA ALA A 247 6.45 13.12 1.02
C ALA A 247 6.87 12.57 2.40
N LEU A 248 7.72 11.54 2.43
CA LEU A 248 8.28 10.98 3.65
C LEU A 248 9.20 11.98 4.37
N ILE A 249 10.06 12.68 3.63
CA ILE A 249 10.88 13.77 4.19
C ILE A 249 9.99 14.85 4.83
N HIS A 250 8.89 15.24 4.18
CA HIS A 250 7.94 16.19 4.74
C HIS A 250 7.27 15.67 6.01
N ARG A 251 6.89 14.39 6.05
CA ARG A 251 6.33 13.72 7.24
C ARG A 251 7.32 13.73 8.40
N LEU A 252 8.55 13.30 8.18
CA LEU A 252 9.60 13.27 9.21
C LEU A 252 9.96 14.67 9.71
N ARG A 253 9.91 15.68 8.84
CA ARG A 253 10.07 17.08 9.25
C ARG A 253 8.95 17.52 10.19
N LYS A 254 7.69 17.15 9.90
CA LYS A 254 6.55 17.44 10.77
C LYS A 254 6.60 16.65 12.08
N GLU A 255 7.06 15.40 12.07
CA GLU A 255 7.29 14.64 13.31
C GLU A 255 8.36 15.28 14.19
N LYS A 256 9.44 15.80 13.59
CA LYS A 256 10.46 16.56 14.30
C LYS A 256 9.88 17.83 14.90
N GLU A 257 9.13 18.61 14.11
CA GLU A 257 8.45 19.84 14.57
C GLU A 257 7.49 19.55 15.73
N MET A 258 6.78 18.42 15.68
CA MET A 258 5.89 17.95 16.75
C MET A 258 6.65 17.78 18.06
N VAL A 259 7.78 17.06 18.06
CA VAL A 259 8.61 16.90 19.27
C VAL A 259 9.21 18.24 19.71
N GLU A 260 9.69 19.07 18.78
CA GLU A 260 10.25 20.40 19.10
C GLU A 260 9.21 21.38 19.63
N SER A 261 7.92 21.15 19.41
CA SER A 261 6.82 21.97 19.95
C SER A 261 6.26 21.45 21.27
N GLU A 262 6.76 20.32 21.79
CA GLU A 262 6.23 19.72 23.02
C GLU A 262 6.33 20.68 24.21
N TRP A 263 7.38 21.51 24.29
CA TRP A 263 7.57 22.47 25.39
C TRP A 263 6.47 23.55 25.51
N ILE A 264 5.60 23.69 24.50
CA ILE A 264 4.52 24.68 24.52
C ILE A 264 3.39 24.16 25.42
N PRO A 265 2.86 24.98 26.36
CA PRO A 265 1.85 24.53 27.30
C PRO A 265 0.55 24.09 26.63
N ARG A 266 -0.04 23.04 27.18
CA ARG A 266 -1.39 22.57 26.89
C ARG A 266 -2.36 23.22 27.87
N ILE A 267 -3.42 23.84 27.34
CA ILE A 267 -4.50 24.46 28.11
C ILE A 267 -5.78 23.68 27.82
N SER A 268 -6.37 23.10 28.86
CA SER A 268 -7.68 22.45 28.78
C SER A 268 -8.68 23.04 29.75
N VAL A 269 -9.93 22.95 29.36
CA VAL A 269 -11.08 23.34 30.15
C VAL A 269 -11.92 22.09 30.32
N SER A 270 -12.22 21.75 31.56
CA SER A 270 -13.15 20.68 31.90
C SER A 270 -14.30 21.24 32.72
N GLY A 271 -15.46 20.65 32.54
CA GLY A 271 -16.65 20.94 33.33
C GLY A 271 -17.36 19.65 33.62
N TYR A 272 -18.00 19.57 34.78
CA TYR A 272 -18.80 18.41 35.10
C TYR A 272 -20.08 18.81 35.81
N THR A 273 -21.09 17.97 35.71
CA THR A 273 -22.25 17.99 36.60
C THR A 273 -22.46 16.59 37.13
N ASN A 274 -22.74 16.49 38.42
CA ASN A 274 -22.96 15.21 39.05
C ASN A 274 -24.24 15.22 39.89
N ARG A 275 -24.72 14.02 40.17
CA ARG A 275 -25.68 13.76 41.23
C ARG A 275 -25.11 12.73 42.18
N THR A 276 -25.17 13.04 43.46
CA THR A 276 -24.64 12.21 44.53
C THR A 276 -25.74 11.85 45.53
N GLY A 277 -25.48 10.81 46.33
CA GLY A 277 -26.30 10.49 47.49
C GLY A 277 -26.10 9.06 47.96
N ASP A 278 -26.53 8.80 49.20
CA ASP A 278 -26.30 7.51 49.83
C ASP A 278 -27.32 6.44 49.41
N SER A 279 -28.46 6.87 48.87
CA SER A 279 -29.53 6.01 48.36
C SER A 279 -30.17 6.57 47.09
N TYR A 280 -30.76 5.69 46.29
CA TYR A 280 -31.53 6.10 45.12
C TYR A 280 -32.94 6.56 45.52
N PRO A 281 -33.51 7.59 44.86
CA PRO A 281 -32.93 8.39 43.78
C PRO A 281 -31.90 9.42 44.29
N LEU A 282 -30.84 9.65 43.52
CA LEU A 282 -29.78 10.63 43.85
C LEU A 282 -30.35 12.05 43.86
N ARG A 283 -30.29 12.72 45.02
CA ARG A 283 -30.93 14.03 45.25
C ARG A 283 -29.95 15.19 45.20
N GLU A 284 -28.71 14.95 45.62
CA GLU A 284 -27.69 15.99 45.66
C GLU A 284 -27.21 16.28 44.25
N ARG A 285 -26.96 17.56 43.97
CA ARG A 285 -26.50 18.01 42.66
C ARG A 285 -25.24 18.82 42.87
N GLY A 286 -24.24 18.55 42.05
CA GLY A 286 -23.04 19.36 41.98
C GLY A 286 -22.73 19.73 40.54
N TRP A 287 -21.92 20.77 40.41
CA TRP A 287 -21.26 21.13 39.18
C TRP A 287 -19.90 21.70 39.50
N GLY A 288 -18.97 21.55 38.57
CA GLY A 288 -17.67 22.18 38.67
C GLY A 288 -17.13 22.53 37.30
N ALA A 289 -16.23 23.50 37.27
CA ALA A 289 -15.48 23.89 36.08
C ALA A 289 -14.01 24.07 36.48
N ASN A 290 -13.11 23.45 35.73
CA ASN A 290 -11.67 23.49 35.98
C ASN A 290 -10.92 23.88 34.70
N ILE A 291 -9.88 24.68 34.86
CA ILE A 291 -8.92 25.00 33.82
C ILE A 291 -7.60 24.35 34.24
N THR A 292 -7.03 23.55 33.35
CA THR A 292 -5.75 22.87 33.55
C THR A 292 -4.76 23.41 32.54
N ILE A 293 -3.59 23.83 33.02
CA ILE A 293 -2.46 24.24 32.21
C ILE A 293 -1.32 23.28 32.51
N THR A 294 -0.88 22.53 31.51
CA THR A 294 0.26 21.59 31.62
C THR A 294 1.40 22.09 30.76
N PHE A 295 2.59 22.27 31.33
CA PHE A 295 3.80 22.67 30.62
C PHE A 295 4.89 21.62 30.81
N PRO A 296 5.23 20.84 29.77
CA PRO A 296 6.43 20.03 29.81
C PRO A 296 7.66 20.91 29.53
N LEU A 297 8.73 20.71 30.28
CA LEU A 297 9.98 21.47 30.23
C LEU A 297 11.14 20.48 30.13
N GLY A 298 11.30 19.88 28.94
CA GLY A 298 12.32 18.87 28.69
C GLY A 298 12.04 17.60 29.47
N SER A 299 12.86 17.31 30.48
CA SER A 299 12.70 16.13 31.36
C SER A 299 11.82 16.37 32.57
N HIS A 300 11.23 17.55 32.71
CA HIS A 300 10.36 17.93 33.81
C HIS A 300 8.96 18.26 33.27
N SER A 301 7.95 18.21 34.12
CA SER A 301 6.65 18.79 33.80
C SER A 301 6.11 19.58 34.97
N GLY A 302 5.31 20.59 34.67
CA GLY A 302 4.49 21.24 35.67
C GLY A 302 3.06 21.34 35.21
N SER A 303 2.17 21.37 36.18
CA SER A 303 0.76 21.60 35.96
C SER A 303 0.21 22.64 36.92
N SER A 304 -0.72 23.43 36.43
CA SER A 304 -1.47 24.40 37.21
C SER A 304 -2.95 24.21 36.92
N ASP A 305 -3.69 23.89 37.96
CA ASP A 305 -5.12 23.64 37.93
C ASP A 305 -5.82 24.71 38.74
N ALA A 306 -6.87 25.30 38.17
CA ALA A 306 -7.73 26.24 38.86
C ALA A 306 -9.18 25.96 38.50
N GLY A 307 -10.01 25.79 39.52
CA GLY A 307 -11.41 25.42 39.33
C GLY A 307 -12.33 25.97 40.39
N VAL A 308 -13.61 25.91 40.08
CA VAL A 308 -14.70 26.23 40.99
C VAL A 308 -15.65 25.04 41.03
N ASP A 309 -16.06 24.68 42.23
CA ASP A 309 -16.95 23.56 42.49
C ASP A 309 -18.11 24.02 43.37
N TYR A 310 -19.29 23.51 43.06
CA TYR A 310 -20.50 23.74 43.83
C TYR A 310 -21.15 22.42 44.18
N SER A 311 -21.45 22.23 45.46
CA SER A 311 -22.24 21.08 45.95
C SER A 311 -23.48 21.58 46.69
N ARG A 312 -24.65 21.13 46.24
CA ARG A 312 -25.92 21.51 46.87
C ARG A 312 -26.12 20.90 48.26
N ASN A 313 -25.44 19.79 48.57
CA ASN A 313 -25.61 19.10 49.85
C ASN A 313 -25.22 19.98 51.04
N ASN A 314 -24.07 20.66 50.95
CA ASN A 314 -23.58 21.57 51.99
C ASN A 314 -23.87 23.06 51.70
N GLN A 315 -24.46 23.41 50.55
CA GLN A 315 -24.46 24.78 50.01
C GLN A 315 -23.04 25.37 49.86
N ASP A 316 -22.03 24.51 49.73
CA ASP A 316 -20.64 24.93 49.65
C ASP A 316 -20.30 25.38 48.23
N ARG A 317 -19.64 26.53 48.16
CA ARG A 317 -18.90 27.00 46.99
C ARG A 317 -17.42 26.90 47.35
N ALA A 318 -16.69 26.09 46.61
CA ALA A 318 -15.25 25.94 46.77
C ALA A 318 -14.54 26.47 45.52
N SER A 319 -13.41 27.11 45.74
CA SER A 319 -12.43 27.40 44.68
C SER A 319 -11.20 26.57 44.97
N ASN A 320 -10.73 25.82 43.98
CA ASN A 320 -9.55 24.98 44.09
C ASN A 320 -8.47 25.55 43.19
N ALA A 321 -7.24 25.63 43.71
CA ALA A 321 -6.06 25.94 42.94
C ALA A 321 -4.95 24.99 43.38
N ALA A 322 -4.39 24.25 42.43
CA ALA A 322 -3.31 23.31 42.68
C ALA A 322 -2.20 23.56 41.67
N ASN A 323 -0.96 23.51 42.13
CA ASN A 323 0.21 23.56 41.26
C ASN A 323 1.07 22.35 41.58
N SER A 324 1.45 21.58 40.57
CA SER A 324 2.40 20.49 40.70
C SER A 324 3.61 20.74 39.81
N PHE A 325 4.75 20.21 40.24
CA PHE A 325 5.97 20.19 39.44
C PHE A 325 6.67 18.85 39.67
N ASP A 326 6.83 18.10 38.60
CA ASP A 326 7.42 16.78 38.59
C ASP A 326 8.81 16.85 37.95
N PHE A 327 9.79 16.22 38.60
CA PHE A 327 11.18 16.21 38.13
C PHE A 327 11.52 14.87 37.49
N TYR A 328 12.18 14.89 36.32
CA TYR A 328 12.66 13.68 35.62
C TYR A 328 11.53 12.71 35.23
N ASP A 329 10.33 13.23 34.97
CA ASP A 329 9.18 12.45 34.54
C ASP A 329 9.19 12.15 33.03
N ASP A 330 9.79 13.01 32.20
CA ASP A 330 10.03 12.77 30.76
C ASP A 330 11.51 12.74 30.36
N VAL A 331 12.27 11.79 30.93
CA VAL A 331 13.67 11.53 30.52
C VAL A 331 13.81 11.11 29.04
N SER A 332 12.71 10.84 28.33
CA SER A 332 12.74 10.36 26.95
C SER A 332 12.85 11.48 25.91
N TYR A 333 12.55 12.72 26.28
CA TYR A 333 12.45 13.86 25.36
C TYR A 333 13.67 14.03 24.46
N GLU A 334 14.88 14.11 25.04
CA GLU A 334 16.11 14.34 24.26
C GLU A 334 16.40 13.19 23.29
N ARG A 335 16.15 11.94 23.72
CA ARG A 335 16.29 10.76 22.87
C ARG A 335 15.29 10.83 21.72
N ARG A 336 14.01 11.11 21.99
CA ARG A 336 12.96 11.22 20.96
C ARG A 336 13.33 12.31 19.93
N LEU A 337 13.83 13.46 20.37
CA LEU A 337 14.27 14.54 19.49
C LEU A 337 15.46 14.13 18.60
N LEU A 338 16.46 13.45 19.19
CA LEU A 338 17.62 12.95 18.44
C LEU A 338 17.21 11.89 17.42
N GLU A 339 16.34 10.96 17.79
CA GLU A 339 15.78 9.94 16.89
C GLU A 339 15.07 10.57 15.69
N ARG A 340 14.25 11.62 15.90
CA ARG A 340 13.60 12.33 14.78
C ARG A 340 14.60 13.05 13.87
N ARG A 341 15.68 13.61 14.42
CA ARG A 341 16.74 14.25 13.62
C ARG A 341 17.51 13.24 12.78
N ILE A 342 17.86 12.09 13.36
CA ILE A 342 18.54 10.99 12.66
C ILE A 342 17.64 10.46 11.54
N ALA A 343 16.39 10.11 11.84
CA ALA A 343 15.44 9.61 10.84
C ALA A 343 15.25 10.58 9.66
N LEU A 344 15.18 11.89 9.93
CA LEU A 344 15.11 12.91 8.88
C LEU A 344 16.39 12.94 8.02
N GLY A 345 17.57 12.86 8.65
CA GLY A 345 18.86 12.84 7.95
C GLY A 345 19.05 11.58 7.09
N GLU A 346 18.63 10.42 7.60
CA GLU A 346 18.61 9.15 6.87
C GLU A 346 17.69 9.24 5.65
N SER A 347 16.46 9.72 5.82
CA SER A 347 15.49 9.85 4.71
C SER A 347 15.95 10.81 3.61
N ILE A 348 16.65 11.90 3.95
CA ILE A 348 17.27 12.79 2.95
C ILE A 348 18.40 12.07 2.19
N SER A 349 19.20 11.29 2.91
CA SER A 349 20.29 10.51 2.30
C SER A 349 19.74 9.42 1.37
N ASP A 350 18.67 8.73 1.78
CA ASP A 350 17.99 7.73 0.97
C ASP A 350 17.30 8.33 -0.26
N TYR A 351 16.73 9.54 -0.15
CA TYR A 351 16.23 10.28 -1.32
C TYR A 351 17.35 10.56 -2.34
N ASN A 352 18.52 11.00 -1.90
CA ASN A 352 19.66 11.23 -2.80
C ASN A 352 20.17 9.93 -3.43
N ARG A 353 20.20 8.83 -2.67
CA ARG A 353 20.54 7.50 -3.20
C ARG A 353 19.53 7.04 -4.24
N LEU A 354 18.24 7.22 -3.99
CA LEU A 354 17.15 6.92 -4.92
C LEU A 354 17.30 7.75 -6.20
N HIS A 355 17.58 9.04 -6.09
CA HIS A 355 17.77 9.94 -7.25
C HIS A 355 18.89 9.49 -8.18
N ASN A 356 19.96 8.90 -7.61
CA ASN A 356 21.06 8.31 -8.36
C ASN A 356 20.70 6.93 -8.91
N SER A 357 20.03 6.07 -8.14
CA SER A 357 19.64 4.75 -8.62
C SER A 357 18.65 4.83 -9.78
N LEU A 358 17.69 5.76 -9.73
CA LEU A 358 16.75 6.01 -10.82
C LEU A 358 17.46 6.40 -12.13
N ALA A 359 18.48 7.27 -12.05
CA ALA A 359 19.25 7.66 -13.22
C ALA A 359 20.01 6.46 -13.83
N ILE A 360 20.62 5.63 -12.99
CA ILE A 360 21.34 4.42 -13.43
C ILE A 360 20.36 3.41 -14.07
N GLU A 361 19.20 3.20 -13.45
CA GLU A 361 18.17 2.28 -13.95
C GLU A 361 17.65 2.72 -15.33
N ILE A 362 17.36 4.01 -15.51
CA ILE A 362 16.88 4.54 -16.80
C ILE A 362 17.95 4.43 -17.86
N ASN A 363 19.20 4.73 -17.52
CA ASN A 363 20.31 4.57 -18.46
C ASN A 363 20.42 3.10 -18.92
N ARG A 364 20.36 2.15 -17.98
CA ARG A 364 20.37 0.72 -18.30
C ARG A 364 19.19 0.32 -19.19
N ASN A 365 17.99 0.77 -18.87
CA ASN A 365 16.78 0.46 -19.65
C ASN A 365 16.83 1.10 -21.05
N TYR A 366 17.41 2.29 -21.16
CA TYR A 366 17.63 2.99 -22.42
C TYR A 366 18.62 2.22 -23.32
N ASP A 367 19.73 1.76 -22.75
CA ASP A 367 20.71 0.93 -23.45
C ASP A 367 20.08 -0.39 -23.92
N GLN A 368 19.35 -1.09 -23.04
CA GLN A 368 18.63 -2.32 -23.39
C GLN A 368 17.60 -2.12 -24.51
N MET A 369 16.88 -1.00 -24.49
CA MET A 369 15.93 -0.65 -25.55
C MET A 369 16.67 -0.44 -26.89
N ARG A 370 17.81 0.24 -26.89
CA ARG A 370 18.63 0.44 -28.10
C ARG A 370 19.21 -0.86 -28.62
N GLU A 371 19.75 -1.71 -27.74
CA GLU A 371 20.25 -3.04 -28.11
C GLU A 371 19.15 -3.91 -28.73
N SER A 372 17.96 -3.90 -28.13
CA SER A 372 16.79 -4.62 -28.64
C SER A 372 16.36 -4.10 -30.01
N TRP A 373 16.39 -2.77 -30.22
CA TRP A 373 16.11 -2.16 -31.52
C TRP A 373 17.13 -2.56 -32.58
N GLU A 374 18.43 -2.53 -32.26
CA GLU A 374 19.48 -2.93 -33.20
C GLU A 374 19.36 -4.42 -33.57
N ALA A 375 19.03 -5.29 -32.61
CA ALA A 375 18.79 -6.71 -32.89
C ALA A 375 17.61 -6.91 -33.86
N ILE A 376 16.51 -6.16 -33.67
CA ILE A 376 15.35 -6.19 -34.58
C ILE A 376 15.73 -5.64 -35.96
N ARG A 377 16.52 -4.56 -36.02
CA ARG A 377 16.97 -3.95 -37.27
C ARG A 377 17.88 -4.89 -38.06
N ILE A 378 18.82 -5.57 -37.41
CA ILE A 378 19.71 -6.57 -38.02
C ILE A 378 18.93 -7.81 -38.46
N GLY A 379 17.92 -8.24 -37.69
CA GLY A 379 17.12 -9.42 -38.05
C GLY A 379 16.16 -9.20 -39.23
N ASN A 380 15.79 -7.95 -39.52
CA ASN A 380 14.86 -7.59 -40.60
C ASN A 380 15.55 -7.02 -41.86
N GLY A 381 16.85 -6.71 -41.79
CA GLY A 381 17.67 -6.26 -42.92
C GLY A 381 18.46 -7.40 -43.52
#